data_AF-A0A2T2RM65-F1
#
_entry.id   AF-A0A2T2RM65-F1
#
_cell.length_a   1.000
_cell.length_b   1.000
_cell.length_c   1.000
_cell.angle_alpha   90.00
_cell.angle_beta   90.00
_cell.angle_gamma   90.00
#
_symmetry.space_group_name_H-M   'P 1'
#
loop_
_entity.id
_entity.type
_entity.pdbx_description
1 polymer ?
#
loop_
_entity_poly.entity_id
_entity_poly.type
_entity_poly.pdbx_seq_one_letter_code
_entity_poly.pdbx_strand_id
1 'polypeptide(L)'
;MLSQEKGKLARCLVVAEEIPGNLLLTPSVTEQIGQALEQLLEVPETKVVLVNILCSPGAAQAVAEAIAEYLKPQQEETSAQGGEERQLSPTGTALRSPKERSSRSRSSRSSSSPKAEPQFVIRLVGGELDSVKERLVTMPVHWTDNLEEAVTQTVSLAWTK
;
A
#
# COMPACT_ATOMS: atom_id res chain seq x y z
N MET A 1 -5.27 6.41 21.70
CA MET A 1 -5.33 4.94 21.70
C MET A 1 -4.16 4.29 20.95
N LEU A 2 -3.60 4.84 19.85
CA LEU A 2 -2.28 4.39 19.33
C LEU A 2 -1.07 5.03 20.03
N SER A 3 -1.22 6.27 20.52
CA SER A 3 -0.16 7.00 21.25
C SER A 3 0.19 6.41 22.62
N GLN A 4 -0.69 5.57 23.19
CA GLN A 4 -0.44 4.89 24.46
C GLN A 4 0.49 3.68 24.29
N GLU A 5 0.53 3.09 23.08
CA GLU A 5 1.28 1.88 22.75
C GLU A 5 2.73 2.18 22.34
N LYS A 6 3.28 3.38 22.62
CA LYS A 6 4.65 3.81 22.24
C LYS A 6 4.98 3.71 20.73
N GLY A 7 4.01 3.47 19.87
CA GLY A 7 4.19 3.45 18.41
C GLY A 7 4.49 4.85 17.87
N LYS A 8 5.43 4.94 16.91
CA LYS A 8 5.70 6.18 16.18
C LYS A 8 4.65 6.35 15.07
N LEU A 9 3.71 7.27 15.27
CA LEU A 9 2.74 7.64 14.25
C LEU A 9 3.47 8.42 13.14
N ALA A 10 3.46 7.89 11.92
CA ALA A 10 4.09 8.54 10.77
C ALA A 10 3.20 9.63 10.17
N ARG A 11 1.90 9.34 10.00
CA ARG A 11 0.90 10.24 9.44
C ARG A 11 -0.49 9.81 9.90
N CYS A 12 -1.41 10.76 10.00
CA CYS A 12 -2.83 10.51 10.30
C CYS A 12 -3.67 11.46 9.45
N LEU A 13 -4.66 10.90 8.76
CA LEU A 13 -5.60 11.62 7.91
C LEU A 13 -7.00 11.28 8.38
N VAL A 14 -7.88 12.27 8.41
CA VAL A 14 -9.29 12.11 8.79
C VAL A 14 -10.12 12.46 7.57
N VAL A 15 -10.93 11.50 7.11
CA VAL A 15 -11.89 11.68 6.02
C VAL A 15 -13.27 11.69 6.65
N ALA A 16 -14.08 12.70 6.31
CA ALA A 16 -15.44 12.84 6.81
C ALA A 16 -16.37 13.20 5.66
N GLU A 17 -17.58 12.65 5.67
CA GLU A 17 -18.64 13.08 4.78
C GLU A 17 -19.15 14.44 5.26
N GLU A 18 -18.84 15.50 4.52
CA GLU A 18 -19.39 16.82 4.78
C GLU A 18 -20.81 16.88 4.23
N ILE A 19 -21.79 17.26 5.05
CA ILE A 19 -23.16 17.53 4.58
C ILE A 19 -23.10 18.81 3.76
N PRO A 20 -23.38 18.78 2.44
CA PRO A 20 -23.15 19.94 1.58
C PRO A 20 -24.15 21.05 1.93
N GLY A 21 -23.67 22.04 2.66
CA GLY A 21 -24.33 23.35 2.83
C GLY A 21 -23.93 24.36 1.75
N ASN A 22 -23.01 24.00 0.85
CA ASN A 22 -22.40 24.93 -0.11
C ASN A 22 -22.22 24.28 -1.48
N LEU A 23 -22.46 25.04 -2.55
CA LEU A 23 -22.52 24.64 -3.97
C LEU A 23 -21.15 24.24 -4.58
N LEU A 24 -20.18 23.82 -3.78
CA LEU A 24 -18.88 23.37 -4.28
C LEU A 24 -18.93 21.86 -4.53
N LEU A 25 -18.38 21.43 -5.65
CA LEU A 25 -18.16 20.03 -6.00
C LEU A 25 -17.12 19.45 -5.02
N THR A 26 -17.57 19.02 -3.84
CA THR A 26 -16.74 18.30 -2.89
C THR A 26 -16.48 16.90 -3.42
N PRO A 27 -15.23 16.40 -3.36
CA PRO A 27 -14.95 15.02 -3.75
C PRO A 27 -15.78 14.06 -2.90
N SER A 28 -16.25 12.99 -3.54
CA SER A 28 -16.96 11.92 -2.87
C SER A 28 -16.09 11.28 -1.78
N VAL A 29 -16.72 10.65 -0.78
CA VAL A 29 -16.01 9.98 0.32
C VAL A 29 -15.02 8.92 -0.22
N THR A 30 -15.40 8.21 -1.27
CA THR A 30 -14.55 7.20 -1.93
C THR A 30 -13.32 7.82 -2.59
N GLU A 31 -13.46 8.97 -3.25
CA GLU A 31 -12.32 9.73 -3.81
C GLU A 31 -11.38 10.24 -2.71
N GLN A 32 -11.95 10.77 -1.62
CA GLN A 32 -11.16 11.24 -0.48
C GLN A 32 -10.37 10.09 0.16
N ILE A 33 -10.97 8.90 0.28
CA ILE A 33 -10.27 7.71 0.78
C ILE A 33 -9.12 7.33 -0.14
N GLY A 34 -9.33 7.30 -1.46
CA GLY A 34 -8.27 7.00 -2.42
C GLY A 34 -7.09 7.97 -2.31
N GLN A 35 -7.36 9.28 -2.26
CA GLN A 35 -6.33 10.31 -2.08
C GLN A 35 -5.60 10.20 -0.73
N ALA A 36 -6.33 9.84 0.34
CA ALA A 36 -5.73 9.63 1.65
C ALA A 36 -4.80 8.42 1.66
N LEU A 37 -5.18 7.32 1.01
CA LEU A 37 -4.33 6.14 0.89
C LEU A 37 -3.05 6.44 0.10
N GLU A 38 -3.15 7.20 -0.99
CA GLU A 38 -2.00 7.65 -1.78
C GLU A 38 -1.01 8.44 -0.93
N GLN A 39 -1.50 9.44 -0.19
CA GLN A 39 -0.67 10.22 0.71
C GLN A 39 -0.05 9.38 1.84
N LEU A 40 -0.70 8.30 2.29
CA LEU A 40 -0.15 7.42 3.32
C LEU A 40 0.96 6.52 2.77
N LEU A 41 0.82 6.05 1.52
CA LEU A 41 1.81 5.20 0.86
C LEU A 41 3.07 5.95 0.39
N GLU A 42 2.97 7.26 0.16
CA GLU A 42 4.14 8.09 -0.12
C GLU A 42 5.12 8.18 1.04
N VAL A 43 4.69 7.92 2.27
CA VAL A 43 5.54 8.01 3.46
C VAL A 43 6.47 6.79 3.51
N PRO A 44 7.78 6.96 3.26
CA PRO A 44 8.72 5.84 3.32
C PRO A 44 8.79 5.27 4.73
N GLU A 45 9.11 3.98 4.84
CA GLU A 45 9.23 3.26 6.13
C GLU A 45 7.90 3.01 6.86
N THR A 46 6.75 3.29 6.23
CA THR A 46 5.45 2.90 6.75
C THR A 46 5.35 1.37 6.72
N LYS A 47 5.29 0.75 7.90
CA LYS A 47 5.13 -0.71 8.05
C LYS A 47 3.68 -1.16 8.02
N VAL A 48 2.81 -0.35 8.62
CA VAL A 48 1.41 -0.70 8.85
C VAL A 48 0.54 0.53 8.64
N VAL A 49 -0.58 0.36 7.95
CA VAL A 49 -1.62 1.38 7.76
C VAL A 49 -2.90 0.89 8.44
N LEU A 50 -3.39 1.66 9.41
CA LEU A 50 -4.71 1.44 10.02
C LEU A 50 -5.75 2.32 9.32
N VAL A 51 -6.75 1.69 8.72
CA VAL A 51 -7.91 2.33 8.12
C VAL A 51 -9.12 2.04 9.00
N ASN A 52 -9.65 3.06 9.67
CA ASN A 52 -10.82 2.91 10.53
C ASN A 52 -11.99 3.75 9.99
N ILE A 53 -13.01 3.07 9.48
CA ILE A 53 -14.15 3.66 8.81
C ILE A 53 -15.43 3.23 9.50
N LEU A 54 -16.25 4.23 9.84
CA LEU A 54 -17.62 4.05 10.30
C LEU A 54 -18.52 4.67 9.25
N CYS A 55 -19.37 3.86 8.63
CA CYS A 55 -20.27 4.31 7.57
C CYS A 55 -21.64 3.65 7.69
N SER A 56 -22.61 4.14 6.91
CA SER A 56 -23.94 3.52 6.85
C SER A 56 -23.90 2.18 6.07
N PRO A 57 -24.86 1.27 6.32
CA PRO A 57 -25.10 0.05 5.51
C PRO A 57 -25.03 0.25 4.01
N GLY A 58 -25.63 1.33 3.50
CA GLY A 58 -25.63 1.61 2.05
C GLY A 58 -24.29 2.08 1.50
N ALA A 59 -23.40 2.63 2.34
CA ALA A 59 -22.11 3.17 1.92
C ALA A 59 -20.95 2.20 2.10
N ALA A 60 -21.07 1.22 3.01
CA ALA A 60 -19.97 0.31 3.37
C ALA A 60 -19.44 -0.48 2.17
N GLN A 61 -20.32 -0.99 1.31
CA GLN A 61 -19.90 -1.73 0.12
C GLN A 61 -19.13 -0.84 -0.85
N ALA A 62 -19.63 0.36 -1.16
CA ALA A 62 -18.97 1.29 -2.07
C ALA A 62 -17.59 1.72 -1.56
N VAL A 63 -17.46 1.93 -0.24
CA VAL A 63 -16.19 2.25 0.40
C VAL A 63 -15.22 1.06 0.35
N ALA A 64 -15.69 -0.14 0.67
CA ALA A 64 -14.88 -1.35 0.59
C ALA A 64 -14.39 -1.61 -0.84
N GLU A 65 -15.24 -1.39 -1.83
CA GLU A 65 -14.89 -1.50 -3.24
C GLU A 65 -13.84 -0.48 -3.66
N ALA A 66 -13.99 0.79 -3.27
CA ALA A 66 -13.01 1.84 -3.55
C ALA A 66 -11.62 1.52 -2.96
N ILE A 67 -11.58 1.00 -1.72
CA ILE A 67 -10.34 0.53 -1.11
C ILE A 67 -9.77 -0.65 -1.92
N ALA A 68 -10.60 -1.62 -2.28
CA ALA A 68 -10.15 -2.78 -3.04
C ALA A 68 -9.57 -2.40 -4.40
N GLU A 69 -10.21 -1.47 -5.11
CA GLU A 69 -9.72 -0.96 -6.39
C GLU A 69 -8.41 -0.21 -6.26
N TYR A 70 -8.24 0.56 -5.18
CA TYR A 70 -6.99 1.26 -4.90
C TYR A 70 -5.83 0.29 -4.62
N LEU A 71 -6.12 -0.84 -3.97
CA LEU A 71 -5.11 -1.81 -3.55
C LEU A 71 -4.67 -2.77 -4.69
N LYS A 72 -5.52 -3.02 -5.70
CA LYS A 72 -5.21 -3.93 -6.83
C LYS A 72 -3.92 -3.59 -7.62
N PRO A 73 -3.65 -2.34 -8.03
CA PRO A 73 -2.48 -1.99 -8.85
C PRO A 73 -1.14 -2.32 -8.21
N GLN A 74 -1.07 -2.35 -6.86
CA GLN A 74 0.16 -2.70 -6.14
C GLN A 74 0.60 -4.15 -6.41
N GLN A 75 -0.32 -5.04 -6.81
CA GLN A 75 -0.02 -6.44 -7.14
C GLN A 75 0.66 -6.62 -8.52
N GLU A 76 0.36 -5.73 -9.48
CA GLU A 76 0.88 -5.83 -10.84
C GLU A 76 2.32 -5.30 -10.96
N GLU A 77 2.65 -4.24 -10.22
CA GLU A 77 4.01 -3.68 -10.20
C GLU A 77 5.03 -4.64 -9.56
N THR A 78 4.61 -5.49 -8.61
CA THR A 78 5.45 -6.51 -7.99
C THR A 78 5.62 -7.78 -8.84
N SER A 79 4.67 -8.07 -9.73
CA SER A 79 4.71 -9.26 -10.60
C SER A 79 5.51 -9.05 -11.90
N ALA A 80 5.73 -7.80 -12.32
CA ALA A 80 6.40 -7.48 -13.60
C ALA A 80 7.95 -7.54 -13.57
N GLN A 81 8.59 -7.87 -12.44
CA GLN A 81 10.06 -8.04 -12.37
C GLN A 81 10.52 -9.50 -12.29
N GLY A 82 9.59 -10.46 -12.35
CA GLY A 82 9.86 -11.89 -12.28
C GLY A 82 10.04 -12.54 -13.65
N GLY A 83 11.20 -12.35 -14.27
CA GLY A 83 11.74 -13.30 -15.25
C GLY A 83 11.42 -13.04 -16.71
N GLU A 84 12.40 -12.47 -17.42
CA GLU A 84 12.72 -12.97 -18.75
C GLU A 84 14.21 -13.32 -18.81
N GLU A 85 14.41 -14.55 -19.21
CA GLU A 85 15.62 -15.33 -19.08
C GLU A 85 16.75 -14.77 -19.94
N ARG A 86 17.96 -14.82 -19.39
CA ARG A 86 19.18 -14.81 -20.19
C ARG A 86 19.11 -15.96 -21.18
N GLN A 87 19.08 -15.68 -22.48
CA GLN A 87 19.55 -16.55 -23.57
C GLN A 87 19.33 -15.78 -24.90
N LEU A 88 20.22 -15.65 -25.89
CA LEU A 88 21.56 -16.16 -26.20
C LEU A 88 22.24 -15.10 -27.08
N SER A 89 23.50 -14.74 -26.81
CA SER A 89 24.31 -13.99 -27.79
C SER A 89 24.79 -14.94 -28.89
N PRO A 90 24.58 -14.64 -30.19
CA PRO A 90 25.12 -15.44 -31.28
C PRO A 90 26.63 -15.22 -31.46
N THR A 91 27.30 -16.32 -31.81
CA THR A 91 28.71 -16.52 -32.12
C THR A 91 29.35 -15.41 -32.97
N GLY A 92 30.55 -14.95 -32.59
CA GLY A 92 31.37 -14.06 -33.41
C GLY A 92 32.84 -14.06 -32.99
N THR A 93 33.64 -14.84 -33.69
CA THR A 93 35.10 -14.95 -33.62
C THR A 93 35.79 -13.61 -33.95
N ALA A 94 36.63 -13.05 -33.08
CA ALA A 94 37.73 -12.17 -33.49
C ALA A 94 38.74 -11.91 -32.35
N LEU A 95 40.00 -12.21 -32.65
CA LEU A 95 41.21 -11.80 -31.93
C LEU A 95 41.34 -10.26 -31.89
N ARG A 96 41.71 -9.68 -30.74
CA ARG A 96 42.65 -8.53 -30.64
C ARG A 96 42.97 -8.12 -29.19
N SER A 97 44.21 -7.66 -29.04
CA SER A 97 45.03 -7.46 -27.84
C SER A 97 44.69 -6.20 -27.00
N PRO A 98 45.34 -5.97 -25.84
CA PRO A 98 44.85 -5.12 -24.76
C PRO A 98 45.36 -3.68 -24.84
N LYS A 99 44.50 -2.68 -24.56
CA LYS A 99 44.98 -1.33 -24.21
C LYS A 99 43.97 -0.49 -23.41
N GLU A 100 44.47 -0.04 -22.26
CA GLU A 100 44.22 1.20 -21.51
C GLU A 100 42.93 1.46 -20.71
N ARG A 101 43.15 1.47 -19.38
CA ARG A 101 42.73 2.47 -18.37
C ARG A 101 41.88 3.64 -18.89
N SER A 102 40.65 3.74 -18.42
CA SER A 102 40.11 5.02 -17.93
C SER A 102 38.87 4.83 -17.04
N SER A 103 38.84 5.64 -15.98
CA SER A 103 37.72 5.98 -15.11
C SER A 103 36.89 4.87 -14.46
N ARG A 104 37.22 4.61 -13.19
CA ARG A 104 36.28 4.13 -12.17
C ARG A 104 35.08 5.08 -12.07
N SER A 105 34.06 4.88 -12.90
CA SER A 105 32.69 5.22 -12.52
C SER A 105 32.19 4.10 -11.62
N ARG A 106 32.42 4.24 -10.31
CA ARG A 106 31.58 3.57 -9.32
C ARG A 106 30.19 4.20 -9.45
N SER A 107 29.42 3.72 -10.41
CA SER A 107 27.98 3.77 -10.30
C SER A 107 27.64 2.93 -9.08
N SER A 108 27.57 3.60 -7.93
CA SER A 108 26.76 3.15 -6.81
C SER A 108 25.33 3.09 -7.33
N ARG A 109 25.00 2.01 -8.04
CA ARG A 109 23.67 1.43 -8.02
C ARG A 109 23.43 1.16 -6.55
N SER A 110 22.87 2.15 -5.86
CA SER A 110 22.12 1.92 -4.64
C SER A 110 21.12 0.84 -5.03
N SER A 111 21.45 -0.40 -4.69
CA SER A 111 20.49 -1.48 -4.60
C SER A 111 19.49 -1.02 -3.55
N SER A 112 18.48 -0.26 -3.97
CA SER A 112 17.29 -0.04 -3.19
C SER A 112 16.75 -1.44 -2.99
N SER A 113 16.98 -1.99 -1.79
CA SER A 113 16.24 -3.14 -1.30
C SER A 113 14.76 -2.92 -1.63
N PRO A 114 14.03 -3.94 -2.09
CA PRO A 114 12.60 -3.80 -2.38
C PRO A 114 11.95 -3.14 -1.17
N LYS A 115 11.28 -2.00 -1.39
CA LYS A 115 10.50 -1.36 -0.34
C LYS A 115 9.44 -2.37 0.06
N ALA A 116 9.47 -2.85 1.30
CA ALA A 116 8.43 -3.72 1.81
C ALA A 116 7.11 -2.94 1.72
N GLU A 117 6.10 -3.54 1.08
CA GLU A 117 4.76 -2.97 1.06
C GLU A 117 4.19 -2.94 2.48
N PRO A 118 3.48 -1.88 2.87
CA PRO A 118 2.86 -1.81 4.18
C PRO A 118 1.74 -2.85 4.29
N GLN A 119 1.58 -3.40 5.49
CA GLN A 119 0.42 -4.22 5.82
C GLN A 119 -0.77 -3.33 6.16
N PHE A 120 -1.97 -3.75 5.77
CA PHE A 120 -3.19 -2.98 6.02
C PHE A 120 -4.02 -3.64 7.11
N VAL A 121 -4.50 -2.84 8.05
CA VAL A 121 -5.53 -3.24 9.02
C VAL A 121 -6.74 -2.35 8.77
N ILE A 122 -7.84 -2.96 8.33
CA ILE A 122 -9.05 -2.25 7.92
C ILE A 122 -10.17 -2.61 8.86
N ARG A 123 -10.57 -1.63 9.65
CA ARG A 123 -11.81 -1.64 10.39
C ARG A 123 -12.90 -0.94 9.59
N LEU A 124 -13.90 -1.68 9.16
CA LEU A 124 -15.06 -1.13 8.44
C LEU A 124 -16.34 -1.59 9.13
N VAL A 125 -17.05 -0.65 9.73
CA VAL A 125 -18.30 -0.92 10.46
C VAL A 125 -19.49 -0.45 9.65
N GLY A 126 -20.49 -1.33 9.54
CA GLY A 126 -21.79 -1.00 8.99
C GLY A 126 -22.05 -1.59 7.62
N GLY A 127 -21.73 -2.86 7.35
CA GLY A 127 -22.13 -3.55 6.11
C GLY A 127 -21.63 -5.00 6.05
N GLU A 128 -22.20 -5.78 5.12
CA GLU A 128 -21.72 -7.12 4.75
C GLU A 128 -20.56 -7.00 3.76
N LEU A 129 -19.40 -7.53 4.12
CA LEU A 129 -18.14 -7.27 3.41
C LEU A 129 -17.50 -8.52 2.81
N ASP A 130 -18.13 -9.67 2.96
CA ASP A 130 -17.50 -10.97 2.70
C ASP A 130 -17.04 -11.11 1.24
N SER A 131 -17.83 -10.65 0.27
CA SER A 131 -17.45 -10.66 -1.14
C SER A 131 -16.24 -9.78 -1.46
N VAL A 132 -16.03 -8.69 -0.72
CA VAL A 132 -14.84 -7.82 -0.90
C VAL A 132 -13.62 -8.42 -0.20
N LYS A 133 -13.80 -9.00 0.99
CA LYS A 133 -12.75 -9.73 1.70
C LYS A 133 -12.20 -10.87 0.85
N GLU A 134 -13.08 -11.69 0.26
CA GLU A 134 -12.71 -12.80 -0.64
C GLU A 134 -11.85 -12.35 -1.82
N ARG A 135 -12.18 -11.19 -2.42
CA ARG A 135 -11.42 -10.62 -3.54
C ARG A 135 -10.03 -10.11 -3.15
N LEU A 136 -9.78 -9.86 -1.86
CA LEU A 136 -8.54 -9.29 -1.34
C LEU A 136 -7.73 -10.30 -0.51
N VAL A 137 -8.10 -11.58 -0.52
CA VAL A 137 -7.38 -12.66 0.19
C VAL A 137 -5.91 -12.76 -0.25
N THR A 138 -5.59 -12.33 -1.47
CA THR A 138 -4.21 -12.34 -2.00
C THR A 138 -3.33 -11.23 -1.42
N MET A 139 -3.91 -10.26 -0.71
CA MET A 139 -3.20 -9.10 -0.17
C MET A 139 -2.99 -9.22 1.35
N PRO A 140 -1.94 -8.60 1.92
CA PRO A 140 -1.70 -8.55 3.36
C PRO A 140 -2.66 -7.55 4.04
N VAL A 141 -3.96 -7.83 3.95
CA VAL A 141 -5.04 -6.99 4.49
C VAL A 141 -5.77 -7.76 5.60
N HIS A 142 -5.76 -7.18 6.79
CA HIS A 142 -6.49 -7.69 7.95
C HIS A 142 -7.81 -6.93 8.09
N TRP A 143 -8.93 -7.65 8.03
CA TRP A 143 -10.27 -7.08 8.18
C TRP A 143 -10.82 -7.37 9.57
N THR A 144 -11.43 -6.38 10.20
CA THR A 144 -12.17 -6.53 11.47
C THR A 144 -13.29 -5.49 11.55
N ASP A 145 -14.28 -5.70 12.39
CA ASP A 145 -15.29 -4.70 12.77
C ASP A 145 -15.05 -4.13 14.18
N ASN A 146 -14.13 -4.71 14.94
CA ASN A 146 -13.83 -4.38 16.32
C ASN A 146 -12.64 -3.40 16.43
N LEU A 147 -12.79 -2.32 17.21
CA LEU A 147 -11.76 -1.29 17.33
C LEU A 147 -10.52 -1.81 18.05
N GLU A 148 -10.74 -2.46 19.20
CA GLU A 148 -9.70 -2.95 20.07
C GLU A 148 -8.85 -3.99 19.35
N GLU A 149 -9.48 -4.87 18.58
CA GLU A 149 -8.81 -5.83 17.71
C GLU A 149 -7.99 -5.13 16.61
N ALA A 150 -8.58 -4.15 15.90
CA ALA A 150 -7.88 -3.41 14.87
C ALA A 150 -6.62 -2.71 15.41
N VAL A 151 -6.72 -2.10 16.59
CA VAL A 151 -5.58 -1.46 17.25
C VAL A 151 -4.54 -2.50 17.67
N THR A 152 -4.96 -3.61 18.27
CA THR A 152 -4.07 -4.68 18.72
C THR A 152 -3.29 -5.31 17.57
N GLN A 153 -3.97 -5.60 16.45
CA GLN A 153 -3.35 -6.13 15.24
C GLN A 153 -2.36 -5.13 14.65
N THR A 154 -2.75 -3.85 14.54
CA THR A 154 -1.88 -2.79 14.02
C THR A 154 -0.56 -2.71 14.80
N VAL A 155 -0.65 -2.72 16.13
CA VAL A 155 0.52 -2.66 17.03
C VAL A 155 1.38 -3.92 16.89
N SER A 156 0.75 -5.09 16.84
CA SER A 156 1.44 -6.38 16.67
C SER A 156 2.25 -6.41 15.37
N LEU A 157 1.64 -5.97 14.25
CA LEU A 157 2.27 -5.95 12.93
C LEU A 157 3.40 -4.91 12.85
N ALA A 158 3.26 -3.77 13.54
CA ALA A 158 4.29 -2.72 13.55
C ALA A 158 5.58 -3.18 14.24
N TRP A 159 5.50 -4.19 15.12
CA TRP A 159 6.62 -4.74 15.88
C TRP A 159 7.17 -6.05 15.35
N THR A 160 6.54 -6.66 14.35
CA THR A 160 7.12 -7.80 13.63
C THR A 160 8.46 -7.38 13.02
N LYS A 161 9.52 -8.11 13.36
CA LYS A 161 10.92 -7.81 13.02
C LYS A 161 11.26 -8.16 11.57
#